data_AF-A0A9D5YET0-F1
#
_entry.id   AF-A0A9D5YET0-F1
#
_cell.length_a   1.000
_cell.length_b   1.000
_cell.length_c   1.000
_cell.angle_alpha   90.00
_cell.angle_beta   90.00
_cell.angle_gamma   90.00
#
_symmetry.space_group_name_H-M   'P 1'
#
loop_
_entity.id
_entity.type
_entity.pdbx_description
1 polymer ?
#
loop_
_entity_poly.entity_id
_entity_poly.type
_entity_poly.pdbx_seq_one_letter_code
_entity_poly.pdbx_strand_id
1 'polypeptide(L)'
;KTIANSAFYDCSSLESIIIPNGVTTVGEFAFYSCSRLKSANLPDSITNIGKYAFYKCEKLANIIIPNSISKIDDHTFYNCFSLSSVTIGKNVIKIGDSAFFNCYNLKNITIPNGVTSINDHAFYCCSRLKSITIPSSIISVDYKAFYGCNNLTDVWYDGSKDEKNRINISAENDYFINAVWHYNRVDECIHNYTTVTNKSTLTSNGSIVTKCSVCGTPLNTFSLAKIASVTTTKKVTYNGKTNTPTVIVKDANGKIISSSNYNLKYASGRKNYGKYRITGTVKGNYSGSESIYFEIVPKNSKISKLTAKKKSLIVKIKRNKSVSGYQIQYSLKKNFKGTKTVTLKKNSITSKTIKKLKAKKFYYVRVRTYKTYKGKKYYSAWSSAKKKKTK
;
A
#
# COMPACT_ATOMS: atom_id res chain seq x y z
N LYS A 1 -12.22 31.41 17.91
CA LYS A 1 -13.60 31.00 17.54
C LYS A 1 -13.94 29.73 18.33
N THR A 2 -15.16 29.56 18.80
CA THR A 2 -15.46 28.56 19.84
C THR A 2 -16.66 27.71 19.44
N ILE A 3 -16.59 26.39 19.68
CA ILE A 3 -17.78 25.56 19.85
C ILE A 3 -18.27 25.81 21.26
N ALA A 4 -19.43 26.43 21.41
CA ALA A 4 -19.94 26.87 22.71
C ALA A 4 -20.14 25.69 23.67
N ASN A 5 -20.24 26.01 24.97
CA ASN A 5 -20.62 25.02 25.97
C ASN A 5 -21.94 24.37 25.56
N SER A 6 -22.04 23.05 25.72
CA SER A 6 -23.25 22.27 25.41
C SER A 6 -23.76 22.40 23.97
N ALA A 7 -22.96 22.88 23.00
CA ALA A 7 -23.44 23.16 21.63
C ALA A 7 -24.09 21.97 20.92
N PHE A 8 -23.62 20.76 21.18
CA PHE A 8 -24.17 19.50 20.68
C PHE A 8 -24.55 18.56 21.84
N TYR A 9 -24.96 19.12 22.99
CA TYR A 9 -25.41 18.34 24.12
C TYR A 9 -26.54 17.38 23.71
N ASP A 10 -26.36 16.10 24.02
CA ASP A 10 -27.28 15.00 23.72
C ASP A 10 -27.71 14.90 22.25
N CYS A 11 -26.85 15.34 21.32
CA CYS A 11 -27.04 15.15 19.89
C CYS A 11 -26.80 13.67 19.50
N SER A 12 -27.63 12.78 20.02
CA SER A 12 -27.53 11.32 19.90
C SER A 12 -27.57 10.79 18.46
N SER A 13 -28.02 11.59 17.49
CA SER A 13 -28.01 11.24 16.06
C SER A 13 -26.73 11.68 15.32
N LEU A 14 -25.86 12.48 15.93
CA LEU A 14 -24.63 12.99 15.30
C LEU A 14 -23.62 11.85 15.14
N GLU A 15 -23.32 11.45 13.89
CA GLU A 15 -22.34 10.39 13.62
C GLU A 15 -20.92 10.89 13.36
N SER A 16 -20.79 12.12 12.86
CA SER A 16 -19.51 12.72 12.50
C SER A 16 -19.59 14.24 12.54
N ILE A 17 -18.50 14.89 12.89
CA ILE A 17 -18.36 16.34 12.80
C ILE A 17 -17.04 16.75 12.13
N ILE A 18 -17.11 17.76 11.28
CA ILE A 18 -15.94 18.43 10.71
C ILE A 18 -15.81 19.78 11.41
N ILE A 19 -14.76 19.94 12.22
CA ILE A 19 -14.47 21.20 12.89
C ILE A 19 -13.54 22.00 11.98
N PRO A 20 -13.95 23.20 11.50
CA PRO A 20 -13.15 23.96 10.54
C PRO A 20 -11.90 24.55 11.19
N ASN A 21 -10.86 24.75 10.38
CA ASN A 21 -9.64 25.45 10.79
C ASN A 21 -9.99 26.86 11.31
N GLY A 22 -9.40 27.24 12.44
CA GLY A 22 -9.63 28.52 13.11
C GLY A 22 -10.61 28.47 14.29
N VAL A 23 -11.26 27.32 14.53
CA VAL A 23 -11.83 27.02 15.85
C VAL A 23 -10.66 26.78 16.82
N THR A 24 -10.72 27.45 17.96
CA THR A 24 -9.68 27.46 19.00
C THR A 24 -10.12 26.75 20.27
N THR A 25 -11.42 26.62 20.50
CA THR A 25 -11.97 26.10 21.77
C THR A 25 -13.13 25.16 21.50
N VAL A 26 -13.10 23.98 22.13
CA VAL A 26 -14.27 23.12 22.36
C VAL A 26 -14.76 23.38 23.78
N GLY A 27 -15.99 23.87 23.92
CA GLY A 27 -16.59 24.22 25.20
C GLY A 27 -16.85 23.03 26.11
N GLU A 28 -17.18 23.33 27.36
CA GLU A 28 -17.62 22.34 28.34
C GLU A 28 -18.89 21.64 27.85
N PHE A 29 -19.00 20.32 28.06
CA PHE A 29 -20.15 19.53 27.61
C PHE A 29 -20.46 19.60 26.10
N ALA A 30 -19.56 20.14 25.25
CA ALA A 30 -19.88 20.48 23.87
C ALA A 30 -20.45 19.32 23.03
N PHE A 31 -19.99 18.08 23.25
CA PHE A 31 -20.49 16.85 22.63
C PHE A 31 -20.96 15.82 23.67
N TYR A 32 -21.38 16.29 24.84
CA TYR A 32 -21.90 15.42 25.90
C TYR A 32 -23.03 14.53 25.37
N SER A 33 -22.98 13.23 25.62
CA SER A 33 -23.94 12.22 25.15
C SER A 33 -24.20 12.20 23.64
N CYS A 34 -23.25 12.64 22.81
CA CYS A 34 -23.27 12.35 21.37
C CYS A 34 -22.96 10.85 21.11
N SER A 35 -23.85 9.96 21.55
CA SER A 35 -23.59 8.52 21.67
C SER A 35 -23.27 7.82 20.34
N ARG A 36 -23.74 8.35 19.20
CA ARG A 36 -23.44 7.83 17.85
C ARG A 36 -22.22 8.45 17.18
N LEU A 37 -21.55 9.42 17.80
CA LEU A 37 -20.39 10.10 17.21
C LEU A 37 -19.23 9.11 17.04
N LYS A 38 -18.84 8.84 15.80
CA LYS A 38 -17.79 7.87 15.46
C LYS A 38 -16.40 8.49 15.40
N SER A 39 -16.32 9.76 15.02
CA SER A 39 -15.09 10.53 14.91
C SER A 39 -15.32 12.03 15.10
N ALA A 40 -14.34 12.69 15.72
CA ALA A 40 -14.23 14.13 15.78
C ALA A 40 -12.81 14.52 15.33
N ASN A 41 -12.68 15.26 14.23
CA ASN A 41 -11.39 15.74 13.77
C ASN A 41 -11.09 17.09 14.44
N LEU A 42 -10.16 17.11 15.39
CA LEU A 42 -9.71 18.33 16.07
C LEU A 42 -8.54 18.94 15.27
N PRO A 43 -8.71 20.11 14.63
CA PRO A 43 -7.62 20.75 13.91
C PRO A 43 -6.55 21.30 14.87
N ASP A 44 -5.32 21.49 14.37
CA ASP A 44 -4.19 22.01 15.15
C ASP A 44 -4.43 23.40 15.77
N SER A 45 -5.44 24.13 15.29
CA SER A 45 -5.84 25.42 15.88
C SER A 45 -6.53 25.31 17.23
N ILE A 46 -6.99 24.12 17.64
CA ILE A 46 -7.67 23.91 18.94
C ILE A 46 -6.65 23.97 20.08
N THR A 47 -6.80 24.95 20.97
CA THR A 47 -5.92 25.17 22.14
C THR A 47 -6.59 24.77 23.45
N ASN A 48 -7.91 24.50 23.46
CA ASN A 48 -8.64 24.08 24.66
C ASN A 48 -9.79 23.10 24.35
N ILE A 49 -9.94 22.07 25.18
CA ILE A 49 -11.09 21.15 25.22
C ILE A 49 -11.64 21.17 26.65
N GLY A 50 -12.90 21.58 26.82
CA GLY A 50 -13.51 21.73 28.14
C GLY A 50 -13.81 20.39 28.85
N LYS A 51 -14.10 20.48 30.15
CA LYS A 51 -14.57 19.34 30.95
C LYS A 51 -15.80 18.69 30.29
N TYR A 52 -15.91 17.37 30.43
CA TYR A 52 -17.03 16.60 29.89
C TYR A 52 -17.27 16.74 28.37
N ALA A 53 -16.34 17.33 27.60
CA ALA A 53 -16.61 17.72 26.21
C ALA A 53 -17.03 16.55 25.31
N PHE A 54 -16.50 15.34 25.53
CA PHE A 54 -16.86 14.11 24.80
C PHE A 54 -17.41 13.02 25.74
N TYR A 55 -17.96 13.41 26.89
CA TYR A 55 -18.56 12.48 27.84
C TYR A 55 -19.68 11.67 27.17
N LYS A 56 -19.71 10.35 27.37
CA LYS A 56 -20.67 9.41 26.75
C LYS A 56 -20.74 9.50 25.20
N CYS A 57 -19.63 9.84 24.54
CA CYS A 57 -19.47 9.59 23.10
C CYS A 57 -19.18 8.10 22.82
N GLU A 58 -20.15 7.24 23.11
CA GLU A 58 -19.98 5.78 23.21
C GLU A 58 -19.43 5.09 21.95
N LYS A 59 -19.69 5.65 20.77
CA LYS A 59 -19.20 5.15 19.46
C LYS A 59 -17.91 5.81 18.97
N LEU A 60 -17.32 6.75 19.72
CA LEU A 60 -16.10 7.43 19.29
C LEU A 60 -14.96 6.41 19.24
N ALA A 61 -14.46 6.11 18.05
CA ALA A 61 -13.51 5.01 17.86
C ALA A 61 -12.05 5.47 18.01
N ASN A 62 -11.76 6.69 17.57
CA ASN A 62 -10.42 7.27 17.56
C ASN A 62 -10.49 8.77 17.80
N ILE A 63 -9.47 9.32 18.48
CA ILE A 63 -9.30 10.76 18.65
C ILE A 63 -7.82 11.14 18.56
N ILE A 64 -7.54 12.28 17.91
CA ILE A 64 -6.23 12.90 17.89
C ILE A 64 -6.36 14.22 18.67
N ILE A 65 -5.65 14.30 19.79
CA ILE A 65 -5.57 15.50 20.63
C ILE A 65 -4.39 16.32 20.08
N PRO A 66 -4.60 17.54 19.58
CA PRO A 66 -3.54 18.33 18.95
C PRO A 66 -2.38 18.69 19.87
N ASN A 67 -1.21 18.96 19.29
CA ASN A 67 -0.02 19.43 20.02
C ASN A 67 -0.22 20.80 20.69
N SER A 68 -1.23 21.57 20.30
CA SER A 68 -1.58 22.87 20.89
C SER A 68 -2.33 22.74 22.22
N ILE A 69 -2.72 21.53 22.64
CA ILE A 69 -3.40 21.27 23.91
C ILE A 69 -2.37 21.03 25.02
N SER A 70 -2.53 21.74 26.14
CA SER A 70 -1.69 21.60 27.34
C SER A 70 -2.29 20.67 28.40
N LYS A 71 -3.60 20.41 28.37
CA LYS A 71 -4.28 19.57 29.36
C LYS A 71 -5.46 18.81 28.76
N ILE A 72 -5.68 17.60 29.27
CA ILE A 72 -6.95 16.87 29.09
C ILE A 72 -7.74 17.08 30.38
N ASP A 73 -8.84 17.81 30.30
CA ASP A 73 -9.65 18.16 31.47
C ASP A 73 -10.46 16.96 32.00
N ASP A 74 -11.01 17.12 33.20
CA ASP A 74 -11.74 16.07 33.89
C ASP A 74 -12.91 15.53 33.04
N HIS A 75 -13.07 14.21 33.07
CA HIS A 75 -14.17 13.49 32.42
C HIS A 75 -14.28 13.70 30.89
N THR A 76 -13.25 14.24 30.23
CA THR A 76 -13.31 14.64 28.81
C THR A 76 -13.79 13.51 27.90
N PHE A 77 -13.30 12.28 28.07
CA PHE A 77 -13.65 11.09 27.28
C PHE A 77 -14.29 9.97 28.12
N TYR A 78 -14.95 10.32 29.22
CA TYR A 78 -15.64 9.37 30.10
C TYR A 78 -16.70 8.57 29.33
N ASN A 79 -16.77 7.25 29.53
CA ASN A 79 -17.67 6.32 28.84
C ASN A 79 -17.58 6.33 27.31
N CYS A 80 -16.43 6.66 26.73
CA CYS A 80 -16.16 6.45 25.30
C CYS A 80 -15.85 4.96 25.03
N PHE A 81 -16.86 4.09 25.18
CA PHE A 81 -16.68 2.62 25.16
C PHE A 81 -15.99 2.07 23.91
N SER A 82 -16.18 2.69 22.74
CA SER A 82 -15.58 2.26 21.46
C SER A 82 -14.18 2.81 21.22
N LEU A 83 -13.68 3.71 22.08
CA LEU A 83 -12.41 4.39 21.88
C LEU A 83 -11.27 3.39 21.97
N SER A 84 -10.60 3.17 20.84
CA SER A 84 -9.57 2.13 20.71
C SER A 84 -8.19 2.68 20.41
N SER A 85 -8.11 3.93 19.94
CA SER A 85 -6.88 4.63 19.62
C SER A 85 -6.98 6.11 20.03
N VAL A 86 -6.00 6.55 20.83
CA VAL A 86 -5.86 7.94 21.27
C VAL A 86 -4.44 8.38 20.93
N THR A 87 -4.32 9.48 20.21
CA THR A 87 -3.03 10.18 20.07
C THR A 87 -3.08 11.43 20.93
N ILE A 88 -2.19 11.51 21.92
CA ILE A 88 -2.08 12.68 22.79
C ILE A 88 -1.00 13.62 22.24
N GLY A 89 -1.30 14.91 22.13
CA GLY A 89 -0.36 15.92 21.71
C GLY A 89 0.83 16.02 22.67
N LYS A 90 2.02 16.28 22.12
CA LYS A 90 3.29 16.25 22.88
C LYS A 90 3.43 17.31 23.98
N ASN A 91 2.59 18.35 23.96
CA ASN A 91 2.65 19.45 24.93
C ASN A 91 1.64 19.28 26.09
N VAL A 92 0.93 18.15 26.15
CA VAL A 92 0.03 17.86 27.27
C VAL A 92 0.86 17.61 28.53
N ILE A 93 0.58 18.36 29.59
CA ILE A 93 1.26 18.28 30.89
C ILE A 93 0.35 17.71 32.00
N LYS A 94 -0.95 17.58 31.74
CA LYS A 94 -1.92 17.07 32.72
C LYS A 94 -3.02 16.21 32.07
N ILE A 95 -3.33 15.10 32.72
CA ILE A 95 -4.50 14.25 32.44
C ILE A 95 -5.41 14.31 33.67
N GLY A 96 -6.61 14.86 33.52
CA GLY A 96 -7.56 15.12 34.60
C GLY A 96 -8.31 13.88 35.11
N ASP A 97 -9.12 14.11 36.14
CA ASP A 97 -9.84 13.06 36.85
C ASP A 97 -10.81 12.35 35.91
N SER A 98 -10.81 11.01 35.93
CA SER A 98 -11.70 10.19 35.11
C SER A 98 -11.67 10.49 33.60
N ALA A 99 -10.59 11.09 33.07
CA ALA A 99 -10.51 11.57 31.69
C ALA A 99 -10.81 10.50 30.64
N PHE A 100 -10.42 9.25 30.87
CA PHE A 100 -10.65 8.08 30.01
C PHE A 100 -11.40 6.94 30.74
N PHE A 101 -12.18 7.27 31.78
CA PHE A 101 -12.98 6.29 32.51
C PHE A 101 -13.87 5.46 31.57
N ASN A 102 -13.88 4.14 31.74
CA ASN A 102 -14.60 3.17 30.90
C ASN A 102 -14.30 3.28 29.40
N CYS A 103 -13.09 3.65 28.99
CA CYS A 103 -12.66 3.48 27.59
C CYS A 103 -12.34 1.99 27.32
N TYR A 104 -13.37 1.13 27.35
CA TYR A 104 -13.23 -0.34 27.34
C TYR A 104 -12.39 -0.90 26.19
N ASN A 105 -12.44 -0.28 25.00
CA ASN A 105 -11.72 -0.76 23.82
C ASN A 105 -10.31 -0.20 23.66
N LEU A 106 -9.84 0.66 24.57
CA LEU A 106 -8.49 1.23 24.50
C LEU A 106 -7.46 0.13 24.68
N LYS A 107 -6.61 -0.09 23.68
CA LYS A 107 -5.64 -1.21 23.67
C LYS A 107 -4.26 -0.82 24.15
N ASN A 108 -3.84 0.38 23.78
CA ASN A 108 -2.57 0.96 24.14
C ASN A 108 -2.70 2.47 24.20
N ILE A 109 -1.87 3.10 25.01
CA ILE A 109 -1.76 4.56 25.07
C ILE A 109 -0.33 4.96 25.42
N THR A 110 0.10 6.09 24.86
CA THR A 110 1.38 6.71 25.19
C THR A 110 1.12 8.04 25.88
N ILE A 111 1.59 8.15 27.12
CA ILE A 111 1.51 9.39 27.88
C ILE A 111 2.71 10.27 27.45
N PRO A 112 2.48 11.52 27.00
CA PRO A 112 3.55 12.34 26.43
C PRO A 112 4.52 12.89 27.48
N ASN A 113 5.76 13.14 27.04
CA ASN A 113 6.80 13.80 27.83
C ASN A 113 6.31 15.17 28.30
N GLY A 114 6.26 15.37 29.62
CA GLY A 114 5.75 16.58 30.26
C GLY A 114 4.56 16.34 31.18
N VAL A 115 3.87 15.21 31.05
CA VAL A 115 2.86 14.80 32.05
C VAL A 115 3.56 14.44 33.34
N THR A 116 3.15 15.09 34.44
CA THR A 116 3.71 14.86 35.78
C THR A 116 2.79 14.04 36.69
N SER A 117 1.49 13.99 36.42
CA SER A 117 0.53 13.20 37.19
C SER A 117 -0.51 12.51 36.30
N ILE A 118 -0.91 11.31 36.73
CA ILE A 118 -2.08 10.59 36.22
C ILE A 118 -3.11 10.58 37.34
N ASN A 119 -4.14 11.41 37.19
CA ASN A 119 -5.12 11.70 38.23
C ASN A 119 -6.10 10.56 38.55
N ASP A 120 -6.92 10.78 39.58
CA ASP A 120 -7.92 9.86 40.09
C ASP A 120 -8.77 9.25 38.97
N HIS A 121 -8.84 7.92 38.94
CA HIS A 121 -9.66 7.14 38.00
C HIS A 121 -9.40 7.42 36.52
N ALA A 122 -8.28 8.06 36.14
CA ALA A 122 -8.04 8.53 34.77
C ALA A 122 -8.23 7.45 33.68
N PHE A 123 -7.81 6.20 33.95
CA PHE A 123 -7.97 5.04 33.06
C PHE A 123 -8.82 3.93 33.69
N TYR A 124 -9.68 4.25 34.66
CA TYR A 124 -10.52 3.29 35.35
C TYR A 124 -11.35 2.44 34.38
N CYS A 125 -11.36 1.12 34.57
CA CYS A 125 -12.05 0.14 33.75
C CYS A 125 -11.70 0.19 32.25
N CYS A 126 -10.49 0.61 31.88
CA CYS A 126 -9.93 0.37 30.53
C CYS A 126 -9.52 -1.10 30.38
N SER A 127 -10.50 -2.01 30.40
CA SER A 127 -10.28 -3.46 30.58
C SER A 127 -9.56 -4.15 29.42
N ARG A 128 -9.45 -3.53 28.23
CA ARG A 128 -8.65 -4.05 27.09
C ARG A 128 -7.30 -3.37 26.94
N LEU A 129 -6.92 -2.47 27.85
CA LEU A 129 -5.61 -1.82 27.85
C LEU A 129 -4.56 -2.90 28.12
N LYS A 130 -3.77 -3.22 27.10
CA LYS A 130 -2.76 -4.27 27.18
C LYS A 130 -1.40 -3.71 27.58
N SER A 131 -1.08 -2.53 27.08
CA SER A 131 0.20 -1.88 27.36
C SER A 131 0.08 -0.37 27.44
N ILE A 132 0.90 0.25 28.29
CA ILE A 132 0.98 1.71 28.41
C ILE A 132 2.43 2.19 28.37
N THR A 133 2.67 3.36 27.76
CA THR A 133 3.94 4.09 27.85
C THR A 133 3.82 5.18 28.90
N ILE A 134 4.76 5.22 29.84
CA ILE A 134 4.84 6.17 30.94
C ILE A 134 6.16 6.96 30.79
N PRO A 135 6.12 8.30 30.66
CA PRO A 135 7.32 9.10 30.50
C PRO A 135 8.08 9.22 31.83
N SER A 136 9.39 9.51 31.76
CA SER A 136 10.22 9.73 32.94
C SER A 136 9.84 10.97 33.76
N SER A 137 8.98 11.85 33.19
CA SER A 137 8.45 13.03 33.88
C SER A 137 7.35 12.72 34.89
N ILE A 138 6.84 11.49 34.95
CA ILE A 138 5.77 11.12 35.89
C ILE A 138 6.28 11.13 37.33
N ILE A 139 5.54 11.82 38.19
CA ILE A 139 5.78 11.97 39.62
C ILE A 139 4.71 11.22 40.41
N SER A 140 3.43 11.29 40.00
CA SER A 140 2.33 10.60 40.70
C SER A 140 1.36 9.85 39.78
N VAL A 141 0.82 8.77 40.32
CA VAL A 141 -0.33 8.03 39.80
C VAL A 141 -1.33 7.91 40.93
N ASP A 142 -2.46 8.59 40.81
CA ASP A 142 -3.38 8.83 41.93
C ASP A 142 -4.40 7.68 42.07
N TYR A 143 -5.40 7.85 42.94
CA TYR A 143 -6.27 6.78 43.42
C TYR A 143 -7.03 6.12 42.26
N LYS A 144 -6.94 4.78 42.17
CA LYS A 144 -7.65 3.96 41.16
C LYS A 144 -7.41 4.35 39.70
N ALA A 145 -6.34 5.08 39.37
CA ALA A 145 -6.05 5.50 38.00
C ALA A 145 -6.12 4.34 36.99
N PHE A 146 -5.68 3.14 37.36
CA PHE A 146 -5.66 1.93 36.53
C PHE A 146 -6.49 0.77 37.10
N TYR A 147 -7.44 1.04 38.00
CA TYR A 147 -8.31 -0.01 38.52
C TYR A 147 -9.18 -0.60 37.39
N GLY A 148 -9.36 -1.92 37.36
CA GLY A 148 -10.14 -2.60 36.31
C GLY A 148 -9.44 -2.72 34.94
N CYS A 149 -8.16 -2.32 34.84
CA CYS A 149 -7.31 -2.58 33.67
C CYS A 149 -6.83 -4.04 33.62
N ASN A 150 -7.77 -4.98 33.62
CA ASN A 150 -7.52 -6.42 33.85
C ASN A 150 -6.56 -7.08 32.85
N ASN A 151 -6.39 -6.49 31.66
CA ASN A 151 -5.49 -7.01 30.62
C ASN A 151 -4.15 -6.28 30.53
N LEU A 152 -3.85 -5.36 31.46
CA LEU A 152 -2.59 -4.61 31.45
C LEU A 152 -1.44 -5.54 31.83
N THR A 153 -0.65 -5.93 30.84
CA THR A 153 0.48 -6.84 31.03
C THR A 153 1.82 -6.13 30.98
N ASP A 154 1.92 -5.00 30.29
CA ASP A 154 3.19 -4.33 30.01
C ASP A 154 3.12 -2.82 30.31
N VAL A 155 4.00 -2.34 31.18
CA VAL A 155 4.26 -0.92 31.41
C VAL A 155 5.63 -0.60 30.86
N TRP A 156 5.69 0.32 29.90
CA TRP A 156 6.93 0.78 29.32
C TRP A 156 7.27 2.14 29.89
N TYR A 157 8.25 2.18 30.77
CA TYR A 157 8.70 3.38 31.44
C TYR A 157 9.95 3.95 30.78
N ASP A 158 9.91 5.23 30.44
CA ASP A 158 11.02 5.89 29.74
C ASP A 158 12.24 6.11 30.65
N GLY A 159 12.00 6.22 31.96
CA GLY A 159 13.06 6.36 32.97
C GLY A 159 13.69 5.04 33.41
N SER A 160 14.68 5.14 34.28
CA SER A 160 15.37 3.99 34.86
C SER A 160 14.54 3.28 35.94
N LYS A 161 14.94 2.07 36.31
CA LYS A 161 14.32 1.33 37.42
C LYS A 161 14.41 2.08 38.76
N ASP A 162 15.49 2.81 38.99
CA ASP A 162 15.65 3.61 40.20
C ASP A 162 14.71 4.81 40.18
N GLU A 163 14.52 5.42 39.01
CA GLU A 163 13.59 6.53 38.85
C GLU A 163 12.14 6.10 39.09
N LYS A 164 11.77 4.89 38.64
CA LYS A 164 10.44 4.31 38.88
C LYS A 164 10.10 4.20 40.37
N ASN A 165 11.10 3.94 41.22
CA ASN A 165 10.88 3.85 42.67
C ASN A 165 10.55 5.19 43.33
N ARG A 166 10.76 6.31 42.60
CA ARG A 166 10.42 7.66 43.07
C ARG A 166 9.00 8.10 42.68
N ILE A 167 8.29 7.30 41.88
CA ILE A 167 6.91 7.58 41.49
C ILE A 167 6.00 7.26 42.67
N ASN A 168 5.18 8.24 43.09
CA ASN A 168 4.13 8.03 44.08
C ASN A 168 2.93 7.35 43.42
N ILE A 169 2.71 6.07 43.69
CA ILE A 169 1.56 5.31 43.17
C ILE A 169 0.57 5.08 44.32
N SER A 170 -0.59 5.74 44.27
CA SER A 170 -1.66 5.59 45.25
C SER A 170 -2.34 4.22 45.18
N ALA A 171 -3.15 3.93 46.21
CA ALA A 171 -3.84 2.65 46.38
C ALA A 171 -4.75 2.28 45.18
N GLU A 172 -5.00 0.96 45.06
CA GLU A 172 -5.91 0.35 44.08
C GLU A 172 -5.46 0.52 42.62
N ASN A 173 -4.13 0.53 42.40
CA ASN A 173 -3.49 0.49 41.08
C ASN A 173 -2.79 -0.87 40.81
N ASP A 174 -3.30 -1.96 41.39
CA ASP A 174 -2.62 -3.26 41.40
C ASP A 174 -2.30 -3.79 40.00
N TYR A 175 -3.19 -3.60 39.02
CA TYR A 175 -2.93 -4.01 37.63
C TYR A 175 -1.73 -3.26 37.00
N PHE A 176 -1.53 -1.99 37.36
CA PHE A 176 -0.41 -1.20 36.89
C PHE A 176 0.88 -1.55 37.64
N ILE A 177 0.80 -1.74 38.95
CA ILE A 177 1.94 -2.11 39.79
C ILE A 177 2.48 -3.49 39.40
N ASN A 178 1.59 -4.46 39.17
CA ASN A 178 1.95 -5.86 38.92
C ASN A 178 2.22 -6.20 37.45
N ALA A 179 2.07 -5.25 36.53
CA ALA A 179 2.46 -5.45 35.13
C ALA A 179 3.98 -5.66 34.98
N VAL A 180 4.40 -6.18 33.82
CA VAL A 180 5.82 -6.26 33.47
C VAL A 180 6.33 -4.86 33.13
N TRP A 181 7.23 -4.34 33.95
CA TRP A 181 7.87 -3.05 33.73
C TRP A 181 9.11 -3.19 32.84
N HIS A 182 9.09 -2.48 31.73
CA HIS A 182 10.22 -2.27 30.82
C HIS A 182 10.79 -0.88 31.07
N TYR A 183 12.09 -0.76 31.27
CA TYR A 183 12.74 0.48 31.69
C TYR A 183 13.66 1.04 30.61
N ASN A 184 14.06 2.30 30.76
CA ASN A 184 14.95 3.01 29.86
C ASN A 184 14.42 2.97 28.42
N ARG A 185 13.09 3.02 28.27
CA ARG A 185 12.48 3.15 26.95
C ARG A 185 12.83 4.53 26.41
N VAL A 186 13.46 4.53 25.25
CA VAL A 186 13.78 5.77 24.54
C VAL A 186 13.02 5.73 23.23
N ASP A 187 11.77 6.21 23.28
CA ASP A 187 10.98 6.44 22.07
C ASP A 187 11.67 7.46 21.15
N GLU A 188 12.43 8.39 21.76
CA GLU A 188 13.44 9.22 21.10
C GLU A 188 14.76 9.12 21.89
N CYS A 189 15.65 8.19 21.52
CA CYS A 189 17.05 8.22 21.97
C CYS A 189 17.64 9.61 21.69
N ILE A 190 18.21 10.25 22.71
CA ILE A 190 18.90 11.55 22.60
C ILE A 190 20.20 11.48 21.76
N HIS A 191 20.58 10.30 21.27
CA HIS A 191 21.74 10.12 20.41
C HIS A 191 21.38 10.32 18.93
N ASN A 192 22.42 10.41 18.11
CA ASN A 192 22.25 10.43 16.66
C ASN A 192 21.58 9.15 16.14
N TYR A 193 20.79 9.29 15.09
CA TYR A 193 20.12 8.19 14.42
C TYR A 193 20.80 7.83 13.12
N THR A 194 20.76 6.55 12.78
CA THR A 194 21.18 6.04 11.49
C THR A 194 20.03 5.31 10.81
N THR A 195 19.92 5.49 9.50
CA THR A 195 18.98 4.73 8.68
C THR A 195 19.73 3.58 8.02
N VAL A 196 19.29 2.36 8.29
CA VAL A 196 19.75 1.15 7.62
C VAL A 196 18.69 0.71 6.62
N THR A 197 19.07 0.66 5.35
CA THR A 197 18.21 0.15 4.28
C THR A 197 18.57 -1.30 3.97
N ASN A 198 17.72 -2.22 4.39
CA ASN A 198 17.70 -3.59 3.89
C ASN A 198 17.00 -3.60 2.53
N LYS A 199 17.78 -3.54 1.46
CA LYS A 199 17.24 -3.37 0.11
C LYS A 199 16.28 -4.49 -0.26
N SER A 200 15.14 -4.12 -0.84
CA SER A 200 14.22 -5.07 -1.42
C SER A 200 14.79 -5.67 -2.70
N THR A 201 14.57 -6.98 -2.92
CA THR A 201 15.08 -7.71 -4.08
C THR A 201 13.95 -8.22 -4.98
N LEU A 202 14.31 -8.96 -6.03
CA LEU A 202 13.37 -9.68 -6.88
C LEU A 202 12.70 -10.88 -6.16
N THR A 203 13.29 -11.36 -5.06
CA THR A 203 12.83 -12.58 -4.37
C THR A 203 12.42 -12.34 -2.92
N SER A 204 12.90 -11.25 -2.29
CA SER A 204 12.67 -10.92 -0.89
C SER A 204 12.20 -9.48 -0.69
N ASN A 205 11.31 -9.30 0.31
CA ASN A 205 10.95 -7.97 0.79
C ASN A 205 12.15 -7.31 1.47
N GLY A 206 12.18 -5.98 1.47
CA GLY A 206 13.18 -5.19 2.18
C GLY A 206 12.54 -4.38 3.30
N SER A 207 13.37 -3.60 4.00
CA SER A 207 12.92 -2.65 5.01
C SER A 207 13.86 -1.45 5.08
N ILE A 208 13.31 -0.30 5.45
CA ILE A 208 14.09 0.87 5.88
C ILE A 208 13.89 0.96 7.38
N VAL A 209 14.96 0.78 8.14
CA VAL A 209 14.94 0.81 9.60
C VAL A 209 15.71 2.04 10.05
N THR A 210 15.07 2.96 10.77
CA THR A 210 15.79 4.02 11.48
C THR A 210 16.01 3.57 12.90
N LYS A 211 17.26 3.56 13.34
CA LYS A 211 17.66 3.15 14.68
C LYS A 211 18.73 4.06 15.25
N CYS A 212 18.79 4.15 16.56
CA CYS A 212 19.81 4.89 17.30
C CYS A 212 21.21 4.37 16.92
N SER A 213 22.15 5.25 16.57
CA SER A 213 23.48 4.86 16.11
C SER A 213 24.41 4.38 17.23
N VAL A 214 24.02 4.64 18.48
CA VAL A 214 24.80 4.30 19.68
C VAL A 214 24.26 3.01 20.33
N CYS A 215 22.97 2.99 20.72
CA CYS A 215 22.38 1.85 21.43
C CYS A 215 21.54 0.91 20.55
N GLY A 216 21.30 1.23 19.28
CA GLY A 216 20.60 0.35 18.34
C GLY A 216 19.07 0.32 18.45
N THR A 217 18.45 1.07 19.37
CA THR A 217 16.99 1.15 19.55
C THR A 217 16.27 1.57 18.26
N PRO A 218 15.28 0.80 17.77
CA PRO A 218 14.54 1.14 16.56
C PRO A 218 13.50 2.26 16.81
N LEU A 219 13.53 3.30 15.98
CA LEU A 219 12.55 4.40 15.99
C LEU A 219 11.38 4.11 15.04
N ASN A 220 11.69 3.67 13.82
CA ASN A 220 10.69 3.35 12.82
C ASN A 220 11.16 2.23 11.88
N THR A 221 10.21 1.51 11.31
CA THR A 221 10.47 0.52 10.25
C THR A 221 9.44 0.68 9.14
N PHE A 222 9.92 0.96 7.92
CA PHE A 222 9.10 0.99 6.70
C PHE A 222 9.36 -0.25 5.87
N SER A 223 8.30 -1.03 5.61
CA SER A 223 8.37 -2.22 4.77
C SER A 223 8.48 -1.87 3.29
N LEU A 224 9.43 -2.46 2.58
CA LEU A 224 9.58 -2.37 1.13
C LEU A 224 9.13 -3.68 0.48
N ALA A 225 8.04 -3.61 -0.29
CA ALA A 225 7.55 -4.77 -1.03
C ALA A 225 8.54 -5.21 -2.12
N LYS A 226 8.74 -6.52 -2.25
CA LYS A 226 9.54 -7.14 -3.33
C LYS A 226 9.05 -6.72 -4.70
N ILE A 227 9.96 -6.71 -5.66
CA ILE A 227 9.60 -6.50 -7.06
C ILE A 227 8.86 -7.76 -7.54
N ALA A 228 7.66 -7.59 -8.09
CA ALA A 228 6.85 -8.74 -8.53
C ALA A 228 6.77 -8.89 -10.04
N SER A 229 6.91 -7.81 -10.81
CA SER A 229 6.93 -7.95 -12.27
C SER A 229 7.70 -6.85 -12.98
N VAL A 230 8.51 -7.26 -13.95
CA VAL A 230 9.13 -6.41 -14.97
C VAL A 230 8.52 -6.78 -16.31
N THR A 231 7.81 -5.84 -16.94
CA THR A 231 7.09 -6.10 -18.19
C THR A 231 7.50 -5.14 -19.29
N THR A 232 7.47 -5.61 -20.53
CA THR A 232 7.71 -4.79 -21.72
C THR A 232 6.83 -5.26 -22.87
N THR A 233 6.73 -4.44 -23.91
CA THR A 233 6.07 -4.83 -25.16
C THR A 233 6.86 -5.97 -25.81
N LYS A 234 6.29 -7.19 -25.82
CA LYS A 234 6.98 -8.40 -26.33
C LYS A 234 7.38 -8.32 -27.81
N LYS A 235 6.64 -7.55 -28.61
CA LYS A 235 6.86 -7.41 -30.07
C LYS A 235 6.74 -5.97 -30.53
N VAL A 236 7.81 -5.46 -31.14
CA VAL A 236 7.86 -4.12 -31.72
C VAL A 236 7.94 -4.24 -33.25
N THR A 237 7.18 -3.42 -33.97
CA THR A 237 7.19 -3.45 -35.43
C THR A 237 8.40 -2.69 -35.97
N TYR A 238 9.14 -3.31 -36.90
CA TYR A 238 10.26 -2.68 -37.58
C TYR A 238 9.84 -1.38 -38.29
N ASN A 239 10.57 -0.30 -38.01
CA ASN A 239 10.34 1.05 -38.55
C ASN A 239 11.60 1.70 -39.16
N GLY A 240 12.71 0.95 -39.28
CA GLY A 240 13.99 1.46 -39.78
C GLY A 240 14.78 2.35 -38.80
N LYS A 241 14.25 2.62 -37.61
CA LYS A 241 14.91 3.38 -36.55
C LYS A 241 15.32 2.46 -35.39
N THR A 242 16.10 2.99 -34.46
CA THR A 242 16.42 2.28 -33.20
C THR A 242 15.15 2.15 -32.36
N ASN A 243 14.83 0.92 -31.92
CA ASN A 243 13.61 0.64 -31.15
C ASN A 243 13.92 0.48 -29.65
N THR A 244 13.20 1.23 -28.81
CA THR A 244 13.26 1.24 -27.34
C THR A 244 11.85 1.05 -26.77
N PRO A 245 11.36 -0.19 -26.60
CA PRO A 245 10.06 -0.39 -25.96
C PRO A 245 10.08 0.10 -24.51
N THR A 246 8.94 0.62 -24.07
CA THR A 246 8.72 0.99 -22.67
C THR A 246 8.80 -0.25 -21.78
N VAL A 247 9.39 -0.09 -20.61
CA VAL A 247 9.43 -1.10 -19.55
C VAL A 247 8.62 -0.58 -18.38
N ILE A 248 7.78 -1.43 -17.81
CA ILE A 248 6.98 -1.13 -16.62
C ILE A 248 7.45 -2.08 -15.52
N VAL A 249 7.85 -1.51 -14.39
CA VAL A 249 8.30 -2.22 -13.19
C VAL A 249 7.25 -2.03 -12.10
N LYS A 250 6.79 -3.12 -11.48
CA LYS A 250 5.83 -3.09 -10.38
C LYS A 250 6.30 -3.90 -9.18
N ASP A 251 5.96 -3.41 -7.98
CA ASP A 251 6.14 -4.17 -6.74
C ASP A 251 5.04 -5.24 -6.56
N ALA A 252 5.15 -6.04 -5.50
CA ALA A 252 4.21 -7.10 -5.14
C ALA A 252 2.79 -6.62 -4.84
N ASN A 253 2.62 -5.33 -4.53
CA ASN A 253 1.31 -4.72 -4.31
C ASN A 253 0.74 -4.12 -5.61
N GLY A 254 1.44 -4.25 -6.74
CA GLY A 254 1.03 -3.74 -8.04
C GLY A 254 1.32 -2.26 -8.26
N LYS A 255 2.01 -1.58 -7.35
CA LYS A 255 2.42 -0.17 -7.48
C LYS A 255 3.53 -0.04 -8.52
N ILE A 256 3.42 0.98 -9.37
CA ILE A 256 4.45 1.28 -10.36
C ILE A 256 5.68 1.87 -9.67
N ILE A 257 6.85 1.29 -9.92
CA ILE A 257 8.12 1.81 -9.43
C ILE A 257 8.59 2.93 -10.37
N SER A 258 8.92 4.09 -9.81
CA SER A 258 9.45 5.24 -10.56
C SER A 258 10.72 4.88 -11.35
N SER A 259 10.86 5.45 -12.55
CA SER A 259 12.06 5.32 -13.38
C SER A 259 13.33 5.88 -12.74
N SER A 260 13.21 6.74 -11.73
CA SER A 260 14.36 7.18 -10.92
C SER A 260 15.00 6.04 -10.11
N ASN A 261 14.28 4.93 -9.88
CA ASN A 261 14.74 3.80 -9.06
C ASN A 261 15.31 2.62 -9.87
N TYR A 262 15.51 2.77 -11.18
CA TYR A 262 16.16 1.74 -11.98
C TYR A 262 16.86 2.32 -13.22
N ASN A 263 17.81 1.56 -13.75
CA ASN A 263 18.47 1.85 -15.01
C ASN A 263 18.12 0.75 -16.02
N LEU A 264 17.86 1.13 -17.26
CA LEU A 264 17.60 0.19 -18.36
C LEU A 264 18.76 0.19 -19.34
N LYS A 265 19.37 -0.98 -19.55
CA LYS A 265 20.38 -1.20 -20.58
C LYS A 265 19.81 -2.03 -21.71
N TYR A 266 19.75 -1.45 -22.90
CA TYR A 266 19.25 -2.11 -24.10
C TYR A 266 20.41 -2.65 -24.93
N ALA A 267 20.30 -3.89 -25.41
CA ALA A 267 21.29 -4.49 -26.33
C ALA A 267 21.50 -3.63 -27.60
N SER A 268 22.69 -3.65 -28.19
CA SER A 268 22.99 -2.93 -29.43
C SER A 268 22.27 -3.54 -30.65
N GLY A 269 22.26 -2.82 -31.78
CA GLY A 269 21.75 -3.35 -33.05
C GLY A 269 20.21 -3.38 -33.20
N ARG A 270 19.46 -2.73 -32.31
CA ARG A 270 17.98 -2.60 -32.30
C ARG A 270 17.36 -1.79 -33.44
N LYS A 271 18.14 -1.58 -34.51
CA LYS A 271 17.67 -1.05 -35.79
C LYS A 271 17.29 -2.16 -36.78
N ASN A 272 17.54 -3.43 -36.43
CA ASN A 272 17.31 -4.59 -37.28
C ASN A 272 16.31 -5.60 -36.66
N TYR A 273 15.92 -6.62 -37.43
CA TYR A 273 15.13 -7.73 -36.92
C TYR A 273 15.93 -8.54 -35.90
N GLY A 274 15.30 -9.02 -34.84
CA GLY A 274 16.05 -9.70 -33.79
C GLY A 274 15.24 -9.92 -32.53
N LYS A 275 15.78 -10.75 -31.63
CA LYS A 275 15.37 -10.83 -30.24
C LYS A 275 16.42 -10.08 -29.43
N TYR A 276 16.01 -9.03 -28.72
CA TYR A 276 16.91 -8.13 -28.02
C TYR A 276 16.66 -8.21 -26.52
N ARG A 277 17.76 -8.24 -25.76
CA ARG A 277 17.75 -8.21 -24.30
C ARG A 277 17.61 -6.77 -23.81
N ILE A 278 16.80 -6.58 -22.79
CA ILE A 278 16.77 -5.38 -21.95
C ILE A 278 17.14 -5.86 -20.56
N THR A 279 18.21 -5.30 -20.01
CA THR A 279 18.62 -5.57 -18.64
C THR A 279 18.21 -4.37 -17.79
N GLY A 280 17.28 -4.61 -16.87
CA GLY A 280 16.89 -3.64 -15.86
C GLY A 280 17.68 -3.89 -14.58
N THR A 281 18.35 -2.86 -14.08
CA THR A 281 19.06 -2.91 -12.80
C THR A 281 18.41 -1.90 -11.87
N VAL A 282 17.83 -2.38 -10.77
CA VAL A 282 17.21 -1.51 -9.78
C VAL A 282 18.27 -0.87 -8.87
N LYS A 283 17.98 0.32 -8.34
CA LYS A 283 18.90 1.11 -7.51
C LYS A 283 18.16 1.77 -6.34
N GLY A 284 18.89 2.50 -5.50
CA GLY A 284 18.35 3.11 -4.28
C GLY A 284 17.99 2.04 -3.25
N ASN A 285 16.72 2.02 -2.84
CA ASN A 285 16.18 1.10 -1.84
C ASN A 285 15.93 -0.33 -2.36
N TYR A 286 16.28 -0.59 -3.62
CA TYR A 286 16.14 -1.89 -4.27
C TYR A 286 17.50 -2.41 -4.73
N SER A 287 17.65 -3.72 -4.82
CA SER A 287 18.83 -4.37 -5.39
C SER A 287 18.47 -5.56 -6.30
N GLY A 288 19.34 -5.82 -7.26
CA GLY A 288 19.18 -6.91 -8.23
C GLY A 288 19.07 -6.42 -9.67
N SER A 289 19.08 -7.38 -10.58
CA SER A 289 18.92 -7.13 -12.01
C SER A 289 18.13 -8.25 -12.66
N GLU A 290 17.28 -7.89 -13.60
CA GLU A 290 16.52 -8.84 -14.38
C GLU A 290 16.66 -8.54 -15.87
N SER A 291 16.66 -9.59 -16.69
CA SER A 291 16.70 -9.45 -18.13
C SER A 291 15.40 -9.92 -18.77
N ILE A 292 14.71 -8.98 -19.40
CA ILE A 292 13.54 -9.25 -20.23
C ILE A 292 13.91 -9.17 -21.71
N TYR A 293 13.03 -9.68 -22.57
CA TYR A 293 13.29 -9.73 -24.00
C TYR A 293 12.11 -9.21 -24.80
N PHE A 294 12.43 -8.54 -25.91
CA PHE A 294 11.46 -8.19 -26.95
C PHE A 294 11.97 -8.58 -28.32
N GLU A 295 11.06 -8.73 -29.27
CA GLU A 295 11.40 -9.02 -30.66
C GLU A 295 11.06 -7.83 -31.56
N ILE A 296 11.97 -7.48 -32.46
CA ILE A 296 11.68 -6.60 -33.60
C ILE A 296 11.21 -7.47 -34.75
N VAL A 297 9.94 -7.28 -35.13
CA VAL A 297 9.23 -8.14 -36.07
C VAL A 297 8.75 -7.33 -37.28
N PRO A 298 8.52 -7.96 -38.44
CA PRO A 298 7.97 -7.24 -39.59
C PRO A 298 6.56 -6.74 -39.34
N LYS A 299 6.18 -5.69 -40.08
CA LYS A 299 4.79 -5.22 -40.14
C LYS A 299 3.88 -6.37 -40.59
N ASN A 300 2.72 -6.51 -39.94
CA ASN A 300 1.78 -7.58 -40.25
C ASN A 300 1.25 -7.47 -41.70
N SER A 301 0.59 -8.53 -42.16
CA SER A 301 -0.26 -8.47 -43.34
C SER A 301 -1.66 -9.01 -43.01
N LYS A 302 -2.60 -8.83 -43.93
CA LYS A 302 -3.99 -9.27 -43.84
C LYS A 302 -4.38 -10.18 -45.00
N ILE A 303 -5.39 -11.03 -44.76
CA ILE A 303 -6.02 -11.83 -45.83
C ILE A 303 -6.84 -10.87 -46.71
N SER A 304 -6.45 -10.70 -47.97
CA SER A 304 -7.20 -9.90 -48.93
C SER A 304 -8.47 -10.63 -49.38
N LYS A 305 -8.36 -11.91 -49.76
CA LYS A 305 -9.50 -12.74 -50.19
C LYS A 305 -9.36 -14.17 -49.66
N LEU A 306 -10.49 -14.76 -49.27
CA LEU A 306 -10.57 -16.15 -48.81
C LEU A 306 -11.68 -16.88 -49.59
N THR A 307 -11.27 -17.73 -50.53
CA THR A 307 -12.19 -18.42 -51.46
C THR A 307 -12.34 -19.88 -51.09
N ALA A 308 -13.58 -20.38 -51.09
CA ALA A 308 -13.89 -21.77 -50.78
C ALA A 308 -13.99 -22.66 -52.03
N LYS A 309 -13.51 -23.89 -51.90
CA LYS A 309 -13.68 -25.02 -52.81
C LYS A 309 -14.12 -26.25 -52.00
N LYS A 310 -14.43 -27.39 -52.65
CA LYS A 310 -15.02 -28.58 -52.00
C LYS A 310 -14.22 -29.09 -50.80
N LYS A 311 -12.93 -29.33 -50.98
CA LYS A 311 -12.01 -29.82 -49.92
C LYS A 311 -10.78 -28.91 -49.76
N SER A 312 -10.91 -27.62 -50.07
CA SER A 312 -9.79 -26.67 -50.00
C SER A 312 -10.23 -25.21 -49.81
N LEU A 313 -9.30 -24.39 -49.33
CA LEU A 313 -9.43 -22.94 -49.23
C LEU A 313 -8.28 -22.26 -49.96
N ILE A 314 -8.59 -21.26 -50.79
CA ILE A 314 -7.59 -20.41 -51.44
C ILE A 314 -7.46 -19.13 -50.61
N VAL A 315 -6.28 -18.91 -50.05
CA VAL A 315 -5.96 -17.76 -49.20
C VAL A 315 -5.12 -16.78 -50.01
N LYS A 316 -5.69 -15.63 -50.37
CA LYS A 316 -4.95 -14.49 -50.93
C LYS A 316 -4.58 -13.52 -49.82
N ILE A 317 -3.33 -13.07 -49.80
CA ILE A 317 -2.71 -12.25 -48.77
C ILE A 317 -2.31 -10.90 -49.40
N LYS A 318 -2.49 -9.79 -48.66
CA LYS A 318 -1.99 -8.48 -49.11
C LYS A 318 -0.46 -8.53 -49.19
N ARG A 319 0.10 -8.19 -50.36
CA ARG A 319 1.56 -8.23 -50.59
C ARG A 319 2.27 -7.23 -49.65
N ASN A 320 3.35 -7.69 -49.02
CA ASN A 320 4.31 -6.86 -48.31
C ASN A 320 5.70 -7.17 -48.91
N LYS A 321 6.31 -6.20 -49.60
CA LYS A 321 7.60 -6.40 -50.29
C LYS A 321 8.77 -6.58 -49.32
N SER A 322 8.66 -6.07 -48.10
CA SER A 322 9.77 -5.98 -47.14
C SER A 322 10.00 -7.26 -46.32
N VAL A 323 9.17 -8.29 -46.46
CA VAL A 323 9.21 -9.53 -45.65
C VAL A 323 9.83 -10.69 -46.40
N SER A 324 10.19 -11.78 -45.71
CA SER A 324 10.73 -13.00 -46.35
C SER A 324 9.63 -13.98 -46.76
N GLY A 325 8.45 -13.88 -46.14
CA GLY A 325 7.31 -14.71 -46.46
C GLY A 325 6.15 -14.53 -45.48
N TYR A 326 5.23 -15.48 -45.53
CA TYR A 326 4.01 -15.48 -44.74
C TYR A 326 3.81 -16.82 -44.03
N GLN A 327 3.07 -16.79 -42.93
CA GLN A 327 2.52 -18.00 -42.33
C GLN A 327 1.01 -17.87 -42.26
N ILE A 328 0.33 -18.90 -42.73
CA ILE A 328 -1.11 -19.06 -42.63
C ILE A 328 -1.39 -20.03 -41.51
N GLN A 329 -2.34 -19.68 -40.64
CA GLN A 329 -2.83 -20.56 -39.59
C GLN A 329 -4.32 -20.76 -39.78
N TYR A 330 -4.78 -22.00 -39.62
CA TYR A 330 -6.18 -22.35 -39.77
C TYR A 330 -6.65 -23.39 -38.73
N SER A 331 -7.91 -23.29 -38.33
CA SER A 331 -8.53 -24.22 -37.37
C SER A 331 -10.05 -24.30 -37.60
N LEU A 332 -10.66 -25.39 -37.14
CA LEU A 332 -12.12 -25.52 -37.01
C LEU A 332 -12.67 -24.66 -35.86
N LYS A 333 -11.83 -24.25 -34.90
CA LYS A 333 -12.21 -23.51 -33.69
C LYS A 333 -11.72 -22.06 -33.73
N LYS A 334 -12.54 -21.11 -33.25
CA LYS A 334 -12.25 -19.66 -33.24
C LYS A 334 -11.03 -19.31 -32.39
N ASN A 335 -10.80 -20.03 -31.29
CA ASN A 335 -9.64 -19.88 -30.41
C ASN A 335 -8.36 -20.55 -30.96
N PHE A 336 -8.41 -21.14 -32.15
CA PHE A 336 -7.29 -21.84 -32.79
C PHE A 336 -6.72 -23.04 -32.00
N LYS A 337 -7.49 -23.66 -31.08
CA LYS A 337 -7.11 -24.97 -30.50
C LYS A 337 -7.06 -26.03 -31.61
N GLY A 338 -6.02 -26.88 -31.63
CA GLY A 338 -5.81 -27.91 -32.66
C GLY A 338 -5.52 -27.37 -34.07
N THR A 339 -4.86 -26.21 -34.16
CA THR A 339 -4.60 -25.52 -35.42
C THR A 339 -3.49 -26.15 -36.26
N LYS A 340 -3.56 -25.97 -37.58
CA LYS A 340 -2.50 -26.29 -38.53
C LYS A 340 -1.91 -25.01 -39.12
N THR A 341 -0.63 -25.05 -39.51
CA THR A 341 0.04 -23.91 -40.15
C THR A 341 0.68 -24.29 -41.48
N VAL A 342 0.74 -23.32 -42.39
CA VAL A 342 1.44 -23.42 -43.68
C VAL A 342 2.36 -22.22 -43.81
N THR A 343 3.64 -22.48 -44.10
CA THR A 343 4.64 -21.43 -44.30
C THR A 343 4.90 -21.24 -45.79
N LEU A 344 4.86 -20.00 -46.25
CA LEU A 344 5.15 -19.61 -47.62
C LEU A 344 6.53 -18.96 -47.66
N LYS A 345 7.51 -19.67 -48.23
CA LYS A 345 8.84 -19.13 -48.54
C LYS A 345 8.72 -18.25 -49.79
N LYS A 346 9.31 -17.05 -49.79
CA LYS A 346 9.27 -16.03 -50.87
C LYS A 346 8.08 -15.06 -50.76
N ASN A 347 8.39 -13.76 -50.72
CA ASN A 347 7.40 -12.66 -50.59
C ASN A 347 6.50 -12.47 -51.82
N SER A 348 6.86 -13.05 -52.97
CA SER A 348 6.06 -13.03 -54.20
C SER A 348 4.83 -13.95 -54.13
N ILE A 349 4.87 -14.99 -53.27
CA ILE A 349 3.76 -15.93 -53.13
C ILE A 349 2.71 -15.33 -52.20
N THR A 350 1.76 -14.61 -52.79
CA THR A 350 0.64 -13.96 -52.08
C THR A 350 -0.65 -14.79 -52.12
N SER A 351 -0.61 -15.99 -52.69
CA SER A 351 -1.75 -16.91 -52.79
C SER A 351 -1.33 -18.34 -52.43
N LYS A 352 -2.13 -19.04 -51.63
CA LYS A 352 -1.94 -20.46 -51.32
C LYS A 352 -3.26 -21.20 -51.24
N THR A 353 -3.31 -22.36 -51.87
CA THR A 353 -4.40 -23.33 -51.70
C THR A 353 -4.07 -24.29 -50.57
N ILE A 354 -4.87 -24.27 -49.50
CA ILE A 354 -4.86 -25.25 -48.42
C ILE A 354 -5.75 -26.42 -48.87
N LYS A 355 -5.14 -27.58 -49.15
CA LYS A 355 -5.82 -28.80 -49.61
C LYS A 355 -6.17 -29.74 -48.44
N LYS A 356 -6.84 -30.86 -48.75
CA LYS A 356 -7.17 -31.94 -47.79
C LYS A 356 -8.01 -31.46 -46.59
N LEU A 357 -8.93 -30.52 -46.81
CA LEU A 357 -9.89 -30.05 -45.80
C LEU A 357 -11.19 -30.86 -45.85
N LYS A 358 -11.87 -31.01 -44.72
CA LYS A 358 -13.24 -31.56 -44.67
C LYS A 358 -14.20 -30.63 -45.44
N ALA A 359 -15.05 -31.20 -46.29
CA ALA A 359 -16.09 -30.48 -47.02
C ALA A 359 -17.19 -29.99 -46.08
N LYS A 360 -17.95 -28.95 -46.47
CA LYS A 360 -19.06 -28.36 -45.70
C LYS A 360 -18.72 -27.97 -44.25
N LYS A 361 -17.45 -27.70 -43.90
CA LYS A 361 -17.01 -27.30 -42.55
C LYS A 361 -16.48 -25.86 -42.53
N PHE A 362 -16.72 -25.15 -41.42
CA PHE A 362 -16.17 -23.81 -41.19
C PHE A 362 -14.72 -23.88 -40.72
N TYR A 363 -13.89 -23.03 -41.32
CA TYR A 363 -12.52 -22.81 -40.88
C TYR A 363 -12.30 -21.33 -40.56
N TYR A 364 -11.60 -21.09 -39.46
CA TYR A 364 -11.01 -19.81 -39.10
C TYR A 364 -9.60 -19.77 -39.64
N VAL A 365 -9.26 -18.72 -40.41
CA VAL A 365 -7.97 -18.56 -41.06
C VAL A 365 -7.40 -17.20 -40.71
N ARG A 366 -6.15 -17.14 -40.28
CA ARG A 366 -5.41 -15.89 -40.04
C ARG A 366 -4.01 -15.98 -40.62
N VAL A 367 -3.40 -14.83 -40.88
CA VAL A 367 -2.06 -14.76 -41.47
C VAL A 367 -1.15 -13.88 -40.66
N ARG A 368 0.15 -14.13 -40.76
CA ARG A 368 1.19 -13.25 -40.24
C ARG A 368 2.34 -13.22 -41.22
N THR A 369 3.12 -12.16 -41.19
CA THR A 369 4.35 -12.05 -41.96
C THR A 369 5.52 -12.60 -41.15
N TYR A 370 6.59 -13.00 -41.84
CA TYR A 370 7.87 -13.26 -41.19
C TYR A 370 9.03 -12.69 -42.00
N LYS A 371 10.09 -12.31 -41.29
CA LYS A 371 11.37 -11.94 -41.87
C LYS A 371 12.41 -12.96 -41.40
N THR A 372 13.20 -13.50 -42.34
CA THR A 372 14.40 -14.26 -42.02
C THR A 372 15.54 -13.26 -41.88
N TYR A 373 16.23 -13.29 -40.74
CA TYR A 373 17.39 -12.46 -40.47
C TYR A 373 18.39 -13.29 -39.66
N LYS A 374 19.66 -13.33 -40.11
CA LYS A 374 20.71 -14.19 -39.55
C LYS A 374 20.24 -15.64 -39.31
N GLY A 375 19.61 -16.25 -40.33
CA GLY A 375 19.10 -17.63 -40.26
C GLY A 375 17.80 -17.85 -39.46
N LYS A 376 17.35 -16.90 -38.63
CA LYS A 376 16.14 -17.04 -37.79
C LYS A 376 14.93 -16.31 -38.35
N LYS A 377 13.72 -16.90 -38.19
CA LYS A 377 12.44 -16.28 -38.60
C LYS A 377 11.80 -15.51 -37.45
N TYR A 378 11.52 -14.24 -37.68
CA TYR A 378 10.79 -13.35 -36.76
C TYR A 378 9.40 -13.07 -37.30
N TYR A 379 8.37 -13.40 -36.52
CA TYR A 379 6.98 -13.38 -36.96
C TYR A 379 6.20 -12.20 -36.37
N SER A 380 5.44 -11.50 -37.20
CA SER A 380 4.50 -10.47 -36.74
C SER A 380 3.43 -11.04 -35.82
N ALA A 381 2.65 -10.15 -35.20
CA ALA A 381 1.35 -10.54 -34.63
C ALA A 381 0.45 -11.16 -35.71
N TRP A 382 -0.46 -12.03 -35.29
CA TRP A 382 -1.48 -12.58 -36.19
C TRP A 382 -2.46 -11.49 -36.62
N SER A 383 -2.90 -11.55 -37.88
CA SER A 383 -4.04 -10.76 -38.35
C SER A 383 -5.32 -11.18 -37.64
N SER A 384 -6.35 -10.34 -37.71
CA SER A 384 -7.73 -10.76 -37.44
C SER A 384 -8.08 -12.00 -38.28
N ALA A 385 -8.83 -12.93 -37.70
CA ALA A 385 -9.22 -14.17 -38.36
C ALA A 385 -10.40 -13.93 -39.32
N LYS A 386 -10.35 -14.58 -40.50
CA LYS A 386 -11.49 -14.70 -41.41
C LYS A 386 -12.10 -16.10 -41.30
N LYS A 387 -13.43 -16.19 -41.28
CA LYS A 387 -14.18 -17.46 -41.24
C LYS A 387 -14.69 -17.79 -42.64
N LYS A 388 -14.58 -19.05 -43.09
CA LYS A 388 -15.17 -19.51 -44.36
C LYS A 388 -15.55 -20.99 -44.30
N LYS A 389 -16.70 -21.35 -44.90
CA LYS A 389 -17.15 -22.74 -45.06
C LYS A 389 -16.58 -23.31 -46.36
N THR A 390 -16.03 -24.52 -46.33
CA THR A 390 -15.69 -25.28 -47.55
C THR A 390 -16.98 -25.65 -48.30
N LYS A 391 -16.91 -25.71 -49.63
CA LYS A 391 -18.08 -26.02 -50.47
C LYS A 391 -18.55 -27.47 -50.27
#